data_AF-A0A927HK06-F1
#
_entry.id   AF-A0A927HK06-F1
#
_cell.length_a   1.000
_cell.length_b   1.000
_cell.length_c   1.000
_cell.angle_alpha   90.00
_cell.angle_beta   90.00
_cell.angle_gamma   90.00
#
_symmetry.space_group_name_H-M   'P 1'
#
loop_
_entity.id
_entity.type
_entity.pdbx_description
1 polymer ?
#
loop_
_entity_poly.entity_id
_entity_poly.type
_entity_poly.pdbx_seq_one_letter_code
_entity_poly.pdbx_strand_id
1 'polypeptide(L)'
;MHSTVKQPPPLVEFFSFYCGPCYAFAERINVDTAIRKRLPDDMKLEKYHVSQMGPLGPALTEAWAVAQYAGVDGKVEKLLFEGLQVKRDIKTAADIVMVFNQLGITSEKYAEMQSNFMVKALIARQDNLVEK
;
A
#
# COMPACT_ATOMS: atom_id res chain seq x y z
N MET A 1 5.77 -27.30 -6.62
CA MET A 1 4.39 -27.23 -7.15
C MET A 1 4.16 -25.80 -7.59
N HIS A 2 4.01 -25.51 -8.88
CA HIS A 2 3.64 -24.15 -9.33
C HIS A 2 2.12 -24.01 -9.18
N SER A 3 1.66 -23.18 -8.25
CA SER A 3 0.23 -22.92 -8.05
C SER A 3 -0.21 -21.76 -8.94
N THR A 4 -1.07 -22.02 -9.93
CA THR A 4 -1.63 -20.97 -10.78
C THR A 4 -2.60 -20.09 -10.00
N VAL A 5 -2.42 -18.77 -10.06
CA VAL A 5 -3.37 -17.79 -9.51
C VAL A 5 -4.64 -17.81 -10.36
N LYS A 6 -5.78 -18.17 -9.75
CA LYS A 6 -7.10 -18.10 -10.40
C LYS A 6 -7.59 -16.65 -10.34
N GLN A 7 -7.74 -16.00 -11.50
CA GLN A 7 -8.03 -14.56 -11.65
C GLN A 7 -6.92 -13.64 -11.10
N PRO A 8 -5.76 -13.54 -11.76
CA PRO A 8 -4.77 -12.53 -11.40
C PRO A 8 -5.29 -11.12 -11.74
N PRO A 9 -4.86 -10.07 -11.02
CA PRO A 9 -5.09 -8.69 -11.45
C PRO A 9 -4.47 -8.49 -12.85
N PRO A 10 -5.11 -7.73 -13.76
CA PRO A 10 -4.60 -7.50 -15.11
C PRO A 10 -3.20 -6.87 -15.12
N LEU A 11 -2.93 -5.98 -14.14
CA LEU A 11 -1.64 -5.37 -13.92
C LEU A 11 -1.46 -5.09 -12.42
N VAL A 12 -0.39 -5.65 -11.85
CA VAL A 12 -0.03 -5.44 -10.45
C VAL A 12 1.44 -5.08 -10.30
N GLU A 13 1.71 -4.10 -9.46
CA GLU A 13 3.02 -3.79 -8.92
C GLU A 13 3.09 -4.23 -7.46
N PHE A 14 4.08 -5.06 -7.13
CA PHE A 14 4.41 -5.37 -5.74
C PHE A 14 5.47 -4.40 -5.25
N PHE A 15 5.23 -3.79 -4.09
CA PHE A 15 6.15 -2.80 -3.53
C PHE A 15 6.23 -2.92 -2.00
N SER A 16 7.21 -2.25 -1.40
CA SER A 16 7.30 -2.08 0.04
C SER A 16 7.70 -0.65 0.39
N PHE A 17 7.14 -0.08 1.45
CA PHE A 17 7.59 1.23 1.92
C PHE A 17 9.03 1.23 2.47
N TYR A 18 9.61 0.06 2.74
CA TYR A 18 11.03 -0.09 3.07
C TYR A 18 11.95 -0.13 1.84
N CYS A 19 11.41 -0.26 0.64
CA CYS A 19 12.18 -0.42 -0.59
C CYS A 19 12.56 0.94 -1.21
N GLY A 20 13.86 1.25 -1.21
CA GLY A 20 14.40 2.49 -1.78
C GLY A 20 14.08 2.70 -3.27
N PRO A 21 14.27 1.69 -4.15
CA PRO A 21 13.86 1.78 -5.54
C PRO A 21 12.36 1.98 -5.73
N CYS A 22 11.52 1.39 -4.87
CA CYS A 22 10.07 1.54 -4.92
C CYS A 22 9.66 2.99 -4.63
N TYR A 23 10.32 3.65 -3.66
CA TYR A 23 10.12 5.08 -3.43
C TYR A 23 10.55 5.92 -4.63
N ALA A 24 11.67 5.58 -5.28
CA ALA A 24 12.10 6.27 -6.47
C ALA A 24 11.10 6.09 -7.64
N PHE A 25 10.51 4.90 -7.80
CA PHE A 25 9.52 4.62 -8.84
C PHE A 25 8.25 5.46 -8.66
N ALA A 26 7.74 5.53 -7.43
CA ALA A 26 6.55 6.30 -7.10
C ALA A 26 6.77 7.82 -7.24
N GLU A 27 7.88 8.35 -6.72
CA GLU A 27 8.02 9.81 -6.51
C GLU A 27 9.09 10.51 -7.35
N ARG A 28 10.23 9.85 -7.64
CA ARG A 28 11.36 10.51 -8.34
C ARG A 28 11.31 10.29 -9.85
N ILE A 29 11.14 9.04 -10.25
CA ILE A 29 11.13 8.58 -11.64
C ILE A 29 9.69 8.62 -12.19
N ASN A 30 8.68 8.62 -11.32
CA ASN A 30 7.26 8.72 -11.68
C ASN A 30 6.83 7.61 -12.66
N VAL A 31 7.34 6.39 -12.45
CA VAL A 31 7.04 5.21 -13.28
C VAL A 31 5.55 4.91 -13.22
N ASP A 32 4.96 4.93 -12.03
CA ASP A 32 3.54 4.64 -11.81
C ASP A 32 2.65 5.62 -12.57
N THR A 33 3.03 6.91 -12.56
CA THR A 33 2.33 7.95 -13.31
C THR A 33 2.47 7.73 -14.81
N ALA A 34 3.66 7.34 -15.28
CA ALA A 34 3.89 7.05 -16.69
C ALA A 34 3.11 5.82 -17.16
N ILE A 35 3.02 4.77 -16.34
CA ILE A 35 2.21 3.57 -16.62
C ILE A 35 0.74 3.96 -16.69
N ARG A 36 0.19 4.59 -15.63
CA ARG A 36 -1.23 4.97 -15.56
C ARG A 36 -1.68 5.84 -16.74
N LYS A 37 -0.81 6.72 -17.24
CA LYS A 37 -1.09 7.57 -18.43
C LYS A 37 -1.14 6.80 -19.75
N ARG A 38 -0.62 5.58 -19.80
CA ARG A 38 -0.55 4.74 -21.01
C ARG A 38 -1.51 3.54 -20.94
N LEU A 39 -2.16 3.32 -19.81
CA LEU A 39 -3.14 2.25 -19.69
C LEU A 39 -4.41 2.61 -20.47
N PRO A 40 -5.02 1.63 -21.15
CA PRO A 40 -6.40 1.72 -21.62
C PRO A 40 -7.36 2.05 -20.46
N ASP A 41 -8.50 2.67 -20.77
CA ASP A 41 -9.49 3.09 -19.75
C ASP A 41 -10.08 1.93 -18.93
N ASP A 42 -10.06 0.71 -19.46
CA ASP A 42 -10.52 -0.51 -18.80
C ASP A 42 -9.44 -1.20 -17.96
N MET A 43 -8.23 -0.64 -17.89
CA MET A 43 -7.11 -1.15 -17.10
C MET A 43 -6.72 -0.24 -15.95
N LYS A 44 -6.41 -0.85 -14.81
CA LYS A 44 -5.89 -0.17 -13.62
C LYS A 44 -4.58 -0.82 -13.19
N LEU A 45 -3.59 0.00 -12.89
CA LEU A 45 -2.41 -0.44 -12.15
C LEU A 45 -2.80 -0.63 -10.67
N GLU A 46 -2.87 -1.87 -10.23
CA GLU A 46 -3.00 -2.20 -8.81
C GLU A 46 -1.61 -2.20 -8.16
N LYS A 47 -1.51 -1.65 -6.95
CA LYS A 47 -0.28 -1.69 -6.14
C LYS A 47 -0.54 -2.50 -4.90
N TYR A 48 0.25 -3.53 -4.66
CA TYR A 48 0.13 -4.39 -3.48
C TYR A 48 1.39 -4.33 -2.64
N HIS A 49 1.21 -4.08 -1.35
CA HIS A 49 2.30 -3.99 -0.40
C HIS A 49 2.73 -5.39 0.04
N VAL A 50 4.04 -5.60 0.14
CA VAL A 50 4.64 -6.87 0.59
C VAL A 50 4.79 -6.86 2.12
N SER A 51 3.95 -7.62 2.82
CA SER A 51 3.92 -7.69 4.29
C SER A 51 5.17 -8.29 4.93
N GLN A 52 5.90 -9.12 4.17
CA GLN A 52 7.09 -9.83 4.64
C GLN A 52 8.36 -8.94 4.69
N MET A 53 8.28 -7.69 4.21
CA MET A 53 9.42 -6.76 4.17
C MET A 53 9.38 -5.74 5.31
N GLY A 54 10.37 -5.86 6.21
CA GLY A 54 10.62 -4.91 7.30
C GLY A 54 9.75 -5.14 8.55
N PRO A 55 10.12 -4.54 9.70
CA PRO A 55 9.50 -4.85 10.99
C PRO A 55 8.03 -4.41 11.11
N LEU A 56 7.63 -3.38 10.36
CA LEU A 56 6.23 -2.93 10.30
C LEU A 56 5.48 -3.46 9.07
N GLY A 57 6.04 -4.42 8.33
CA GLY A 57 5.51 -4.88 7.05
C GLY A 57 4.01 -5.25 7.07
N PRO A 58 3.52 -6.05 8.03
CA PRO A 58 2.09 -6.36 8.14
C PRO A 58 1.23 -5.12 8.41
N ALA A 59 1.66 -4.24 9.33
CA ALA A 59 0.94 -3.01 9.64
C ALA A 59 0.89 -2.03 8.46
N LEU A 60 1.96 -1.99 7.64
CA LEU A 60 2.01 -1.19 6.42
C LEU A 60 1.14 -1.76 5.30
N THR A 61 0.98 -3.07 5.25
CA THR A 61 0.07 -3.75 4.30
C THR A 61 -1.38 -3.45 4.63
N GLU A 62 -1.73 -3.47 5.92
CA GLU A 62 -3.02 -3.01 6.42
C GLU A 62 -3.24 -1.52 6.12
N ALA A 63 -2.27 -0.67 6.43
CA ALA A 63 -2.34 0.76 6.13
C ALA A 63 -2.59 1.04 4.65
N TRP A 64 -1.92 0.29 3.76
CA TRP A 64 -2.14 0.42 2.33
C TRP A 64 -3.54 -0.04 1.89
N ALA A 65 -4.08 -1.09 2.50
CA ALA A 65 -5.46 -1.51 2.25
C ALA A 65 -6.48 -0.47 2.75
N VAL A 66 -6.27 0.10 3.94
CA VAL A 66 -7.09 1.19 4.48
C VAL A 66 -7.03 2.41 3.57
N ALA A 67 -5.84 2.77 3.07
CA ALA A 67 -5.66 3.91 2.18
C ALA A 67 -6.43 3.78 0.87
N GLN A 68 -6.40 2.59 0.25
CA GLN A 68 -7.15 2.29 -0.97
C GLN A 68 -8.66 2.33 -0.72
N TYR A 69 -9.12 1.74 0.39
CA TYR A 69 -10.53 1.75 0.77
C TYR A 69 -11.04 3.18 1.05
N ALA A 70 -10.22 4.00 1.70
CA ALA A 70 -10.55 5.40 2.01
C ALA A 70 -10.35 6.36 0.82
N GLY A 71 -9.77 5.90 -0.30
CA GLY A 71 -9.47 6.74 -1.47
C GLY A 71 -8.39 7.80 -1.22
N VAL A 72 -7.46 7.53 -0.30
CA VAL A 72 -6.36 8.43 0.08
C VAL A 72 -4.98 7.84 -0.21
N ASP A 73 -4.92 6.68 -0.85
CA ASP A 73 -3.71 5.98 -1.30
C ASP A 73 -2.73 6.93 -2.01
N GLY A 74 -3.19 7.69 -3.00
CA GLY A 74 -2.34 8.64 -3.74
C GLY A 74 -1.76 9.79 -2.89
N LYS A 75 -2.32 10.08 -1.71
CA LYS A 75 -1.79 11.11 -0.79
C LYS A 75 -0.88 10.51 0.27
N VAL A 76 -1.28 9.36 0.82
CA VAL A 76 -0.59 8.74 1.95
C VAL A 76 0.67 7.99 1.52
N GLU A 77 0.75 7.54 0.26
CA GLU A 77 1.89 6.79 -0.28
C GLU A 77 3.21 7.52 -0.03
N LYS A 78 3.29 8.79 -0.45
CA LYS A 78 4.46 9.65 -0.23
C LYS A 78 4.78 9.81 1.25
N LEU A 79 3.76 10.08 2.07
CA LEU A 79 3.94 10.35 3.50
C LEU A 79 4.52 9.13 4.23
N LEU A 80 4.09 7.92 3.87
CA LEU A 80 4.61 6.67 4.41
C LEU A 80 6.04 6.41 3.96
N PHE A 81 6.35 6.60 2.67
CA PHE A 81 7.72 6.49 2.17
C PHE A 81 8.67 7.49 2.86
N GLU A 82 8.29 8.76 2.95
CA GLU A 82 9.08 9.78 3.62
C GLU A 82 9.24 9.48 5.12
N GLY A 83 8.16 9.03 5.78
CA GLY A 83 8.20 8.70 7.20
C GLY A 83 9.12 7.53 7.53
N LEU A 84 9.23 6.54 6.64
CA LEU A 84 10.10 5.37 6.82
C LEU A 84 11.53 5.58 6.32
N GLN A 85 11.72 6.24 5.18
CA GLN A 85 13.03 6.31 4.52
C GLN A 85 13.78 7.63 4.75
N VAL A 86 13.06 8.75 4.85
CA VAL A 86 13.65 10.09 4.93
C VAL A 86 13.68 10.58 6.37
N LYS A 87 12.51 10.78 6.97
CA LYS A 87 12.35 11.29 8.34
C LYS A 87 12.66 10.22 9.39
N ARG A 88 12.40 8.95 9.05
CA ARG A 88 12.55 7.81 9.97
C ARG A 88 11.79 8.00 11.29
N ASP A 89 10.62 8.63 11.20
CA ASP A 89 9.73 8.95 12.31
C ASP A 89 8.62 7.91 12.50
N ILE A 90 8.38 7.04 11.51
CA ILE A 90 7.48 5.88 11.64
C ILE A 90 8.25 4.69 12.23
N LYS A 91 8.02 4.39 13.50
CA LYS A 91 8.72 3.32 14.24
C LYS A 91 7.76 2.27 14.80
N THR A 92 6.47 2.59 14.89
CA THR A 92 5.42 1.78 15.45
C THR A 92 4.17 1.82 14.58
N ALA A 93 3.23 0.90 14.80
CA ALA A 93 1.91 0.95 14.15
C ALA A 93 1.12 2.21 14.53
N ALA A 94 1.31 2.76 15.73
CA ALA A 94 0.69 4.00 16.15
C ALA A 94 1.19 5.20 15.31
N ASP A 95 2.47 5.22 14.96
CA ASP A 95 3.03 6.26 14.09
C ASP A 95 2.41 6.23 12.68
N ILE A 96 2.10 5.03 12.19
CA ILE A 96 1.38 4.86 10.91
C ILE A 96 0.01 5.54 11.01
N VAL A 97 -0.77 5.29 12.07
CA VAL A 97 -2.08 5.94 12.27
C VAL A 97 -1.95 7.46 12.33
N MET A 98 -0.89 7.99 12.95
CA MET A 98 -0.66 9.44 12.98
C MET A 98 -0.48 10.05 11.57
N VAL A 99 0.03 9.30 10.59
CA VAL A 99 0.08 9.75 9.20
C VAL A 99 -1.32 9.91 8.61
N PHE A 100 -2.24 8.99 8.89
CA PHE A 100 -3.63 9.10 8.45
C PHE A 100 -4.38 10.25 9.15
N ASN A 101 -4.04 10.53 10.41
CA ASN A 101 -4.58 11.68 11.14
C ASN A 101 -4.23 13.02 10.47
N GLN A 102 -3.04 13.14 9.86
CA GLN A 102 -2.67 14.34 9.08
C GLN A 102 -3.55 14.55 7.84
N LEU A 103 -4.22 13.50 7.37
CA LEU A 103 -5.17 13.53 6.27
C LEU A 103 -6.64 13.68 6.74
N GLY A 104 -6.85 13.89 8.05
CA GLY A 104 -8.18 14.08 8.64
C GLY A 104 -8.92 12.78 8.98
N ILE A 105 -8.29 11.61 8.84
CA ILE A 105 -8.86 10.33 9.27
C ILE A 105 -8.51 10.15 10.74
N THR A 106 -9.49 10.15 11.64
CA THR A 106 -9.22 9.97 13.08
C THR A 106 -8.78 8.55 13.40
N SER A 107 -8.11 8.35 14.53
CA SER A 107 -7.70 7.03 15.01
C SER A 107 -8.89 6.06 15.13
N GLU A 108 -10.06 6.55 15.57
CA GLU A 108 -11.28 5.76 15.68
C GLU A 108 -11.79 5.34 14.29
N LYS A 109 -11.77 6.27 13.32
CA LYS A 109 -12.21 5.96 11.96
C LYS A 109 -11.26 4.99 11.28
N TYR A 110 -9.96 5.13 11.52
CA TYR A 110 -8.96 4.18 11.06
C TYR A 110 -9.22 2.77 11.64
N ALA A 111 -9.48 2.66 12.95
CA ALA A 111 -9.79 1.40 13.61
C ALA A 111 -11.08 0.74 13.09
N GLU A 112 -12.11 1.54 12.79
CA GLU A 112 -13.32 1.07 12.11
C GLU A 112 -12.97 0.46 10.74
N MET A 113 -12.12 1.13 9.96
CA MET A 113 -11.70 0.65 8.64
C MET A 113 -10.85 -0.62 8.72
N GLN A 114 -9.95 -0.76 9.71
CA GLN A 114 -9.22 -2.01 9.94
C GLN A 114 -10.18 -3.20 10.16
N SER A 115 -11.32 -2.96 10.79
CA SER A 115 -12.32 -3.99 11.07
C SER A 115 -13.20 -4.33 9.85
N ASN A 116 -13.18 -3.50 8.80
CA ASN A 116 -14.01 -3.63 7.61
C ASN A 116 -13.66 -4.90 6.81
N PHE A 117 -14.69 -5.61 6.34
CA PHE A 117 -14.52 -6.84 5.58
C PHE A 117 -13.72 -6.65 4.28
N MET A 118 -13.96 -5.57 3.54
CA MET A 118 -13.26 -5.28 2.29
C MET A 118 -11.78 -4.99 2.52
N VAL A 119 -11.45 -4.28 3.61
CA VAL A 119 -10.04 -4.03 3.99
C VAL A 119 -9.34 -5.35 4.33
N LYS A 120 -9.96 -6.21 5.14
CA LYS A 120 -9.41 -7.55 5.45
C LYS A 120 -9.24 -8.42 4.22
N ALA A 121 -10.21 -8.39 3.29
CA ALA A 121 -10.12 -9.11 2.03
C ALA A 121 -8.97 -8.60 1.16
N LEU A 122 -8.74 -7.28 1.13
CA LEU A 122 -7.65 -6.66 0.39
C LEU A 122 -6.28 -6.98 1.00
N ILE A 123 -6.15 -7.03 2.33
CA ILE A 123 -4.92 -7.51 3.01
C ILE A 123 -4.62 -8.94 2.59
N ALA A 124 -5.59 -9.85 2.75
CA ALA A 124 -5.42 -11.24 2.36
C ALA A 124 -5.11 -11.39 0.87
N ARG A 125 -5.68 -10.55 0.01
CA ARG A 125 -5.40 -10.58 -1.44
C ARG A 125 -3.94 -10.22 -1.74
N GLN A 126 -3.40 -9.20 -1.07
CA GLN A 126 -2.00 -8.79 -1.19
C GLN A 126 -1.07 -9.95 -0.80
N ASP A 127 -1.26 -10.51 0.40
CA ASP A 127 -0.41 -11.59 0.93
C ASP A 127 -0.46 -12.86 0.06
N ASN A 128 -1.66 -13.29 -0.33
CA ASN A 128 -1.85 -14.50 -1.12
C ASN A 128 -1.21 -14.43 -2.52
N LEU A 129 -1.00 -13.23 -3.06
CA LEU A 129 -0.39 -13.05 -4.38
C LEU A 129 1.13 -12.84 -4.31
N VAL A 130 1.66 -12.49 -3.13
CA VAL A 130 3.11 -12.47 -2.89
C VAL A 130 3.64 -13.90 -2.70
N GLU A 131 2.87 -14.76 -2.03
CA GLU A 131 3.30 -16.11 -1.66
C GLU A 131 3.20 -17.16 -2.79
N LYS A 132 2.60 -16.80 -3.94
CA LYS A 132 2.31 -17.72 -5.04
C LYS A 132 3.15 -17.44 -6.28
#